data_AF-A0A5C7Q059-F1
#
_entry.id   AF-A0A5C7Q059-F1
#
_cell.length_a   1.000
_cell.length_b   1.000
_cell.length_c   1.000
_cell.angle_alpha   90.00
_cell.angle_beta   90.00
_cell.angle_gamma   90.00
#
_symmetry.space_group_name_H-M   'P 1'
#
loop_
_entity.id
_entity.type
_entity.pdbx_description
1 polymer ?
#
loop_
_entity_poly.entity_id
_entity_poly.type
_entity_poly.pdbx_seq_one_letter_code
_entity_poly.pdbx_strand_id
1 'polypeptide(L)' 'MADRKNITQPTDWWVAWEQAAKVAGLDLAAWIGKQCNKALPKEVRDKLSERATRGRPRNAEEPED' A
#
# COMPACT_ATOMS: atom_id res chain seq x y z
N MET A 1 4.02 12.24 -9.44
CA MET A 1 3.67 11.10 -10.34
C MET A 1 4.16 9.82 -9.65
N ALA A 2 3.37 8.75 -9.64
CA ALA A 2 3.78 7.48 -9.04
C ALA A 2 4.21 6.50 -10.13
N ASP A 3 5.41 5.95 -10.03
CA ASP A 3 5.92 4.93 -10.96
C ASP A 3 5.43 3.54 -10.52
N ARG A 4 4.96 2.72 -11.46
CA ARG A 4 4.51 1.35 -11.17
C ARG A 4 5.67 0.38 -11.36
N LYS A 5 6.11 -0.26 -10.29
CA LYS A 5 7.03 -1.40 -10.34
C LYS A 5 6.24 -2.70 -10.13
N ASN A 6 6.44 -3.68 -11.00
CA ASN A 6 5.92 -5.02 -10.83
C ASN A 6 6.96 -5.87 -10.09
N ILE A 7 6.55 -6.51 -8.99
CA ILE A 7 7.37 -7.47 -8.24
C ILE A 7 6.71 -8.84 -8.29
N THR A 8 7.52 -9.88 -8.44
CA THR A 8 7.06 -11.28 -8.38
C THR A 8 7.51 -11.86 -7.06
N GLN A 9 6.59 -12.51 -6.36
CA GLN A 9 6.85 -13.16 -5.08
C GLN A 9 6.09 -14.49 -5.00
N PRO A 10 6.52 -15.42 -4.13
CA PRO A 10 5.80 -16.67 -3.89
C PRO A 10 4.35 -16.41 -3.47
N THR A 11 3.43 -17.27 -3.91
CA THR A 11 1.99 -17.17 -3.60
C THR A 11 1.75 -17.14 -2.09
N ASP A 12 2.47 -17.95 -1.33
CA ASP A 12 2.36 -18.01 0.12
C ASP A 12 2.67 -16.65 0.79
N TRP A 13 3.66 -15.92 0.28
CA TRP A 13 4.01 -14.61 0.81
C TRP A 13 2.90 -13.59 0.58
N TRP A 14 2.27 -13.62 -0.60
CA TRP A 14 1.13 -12.75 -0.88
C TRP A 14 0.00 -13.00 0.10
N VAL A 15 -0.35 -14.28 0.35
CA VAL A 15 -1.39 -14.64 1.32
C VAL A 15 -1.05 -14.14 2.72
N ALA A 16 0.19 -14.34 3.17
CA ALA A 16 0.64 -13.86 4.49
C ALA A 16 0.58 -12.33 4.61
N TRP A 17 1.02 -11.60 3.57
CA TRP A 17 1.00 -10.15 3.56
C TRP A 17 -0.42 -9.58 3.49
N GLU A 18 -1.32 -10.22 2.73
CA GLU A 18 -2.72 -9.84 2.69
C GLU A 18 -3.40 -9.99 4.04
N GLN A 19 -3.14 -11.08 4.77
CA GLN A 19 -3.65 -11.26 6.13
C GLN A 19 -3.11 -10.18 7.07
N ALA A 20 -1.80 -9.90 7.03
CA ALA A 20 -1.19 -8.86 7.84
C ALA A 20 -1.71 -7.45 7.50
N ALA A 21 -1.99 -7.18 6.23
CA ALA A 21 -2.60 -5.94 5.77
C ALA A 21 -4.04 -5.78 6.29
N LYS A 22 -4.85 -6.84 6.22
CA LYS A 22 -6.21 -6.87 6.78
C LYS A 22 -6.21 -6.61 8.28
N VAL A 23 -5.33 -7.27 9.04
CA VAL A 23 -5.19 -7.04 10.49
C VAL A 23 -4.79 -5.59 10.80
N ALA A 24 -3.97 -4.98 9.96
CA ALA A 24 -3.56 -3.59 10.09
C ALA A 24 -4.61 -2.57 9.57
N GLY A 25 -5.73 -3.02 8.99
CA GLY A 25 -6.74 -2.16 8.39
C GLY A 25 -6.25 -1.39 7.15
N LEU A 26 -5.25 -1.93 6.44
CA LEU A 26 -4.62 -1.30 5.27
C LEU A 26 -4.83 -2.15 4.01
N ASP A 27 -4.82 -1.49 2.85
CA ASP A 27 -4.63 -2.19 1.58
C ASP A 27 -3.23 -2.80 1.50
N LEU A 28 -3.08 -3.91 0.76
CA LEU A 28 -1.82 -4.63 0.59
C LEU A 28 -0.68 -3.72 0.14
N ALA A 29 -0.90 -2.84 -0.85
CA ALA A 29 0.15 -1.96 -1.35
C ALA A 29 0.55 -0.89 -0.32
N ALA A 30 -0.41 -0.40 0.47
CA ALA A 30 -0.15 0.53 1.56
C ALA A 30 0.62 -0.16 2.70
N TRP A 31 0.26 -1.39 3.03
CA TRP A 31 0.93 -2.18 4.04
C TRP A 31 2.37 -2.50 3.65
N ILE A 32 2.61 -3.00 2.43
CA ILE A 32 3.95 -3.27 1.91
C ILE A 32 4.80 -2.00 1.92
N GLY A 33 4.27 -0.88 1.38
CA GLY A 33 4.98 0.40 1.39
C GLY A 33 5.37 0.86 2.81
N LYS A 34 4.49 0.65 3.79
CA LYS A 34 4.78 0.94 5.20
C LYS A 34 5.90 0.06 5.76
N GLN A 35 5.92 -1.24 5.45
CA GLN A 35 6.99 -2.12 5.87
C GLN A 35 8.34 -1.74 5.22
N CYS A 36 8.35 -1.43 3.92
CA CYS A 36 9.54 -0.94 3.23
C CYS A 36 10.08 0.34 3.88
N ASN A 37 9.23 1.32 4.15
CA ASN A 37 9.63 2.57 4.82
C ASN A 37 10.16 2.35 6.24
N LYS A 38 9.63 1.34 6.95
CA LYS A 38 10.08 0.99 8.31
C LYS A 38 11.48 0.38 8.31
N ALA A 39 11.87 -0.31 7.25
CA ALA A 39 13.19 -0.91 7.11
C ALA A 39 14.29 0.11 6.80
N LEU A 40 13.94 1.34 6.40
CA LEU A 40 14.90 2.39 6.08
C LEU A 40 15.42 3.08 7.35
N PRO A 41 16.68 3.59 7.34
CA PRO A 41 17.19 4.47 8.38
C PRO A 41 16.30 5.70 8.56
N LYS A 42 16.19 6.21 9.79
CA LYS A 42 15.34 7.38 10.12
C LYS A 42 15.66 8.58 9.22
N GLU A 43 16.94 8.86 8.99
CA GLU A 43 17.42 9.98 8.16
C GLU A 43 16.99 9.89 6.70
N VAL A 44 16.80 8.67 6.18
CA VAL A 44 16.32 8.43 4.82
C VAL A 44 14.80 8.53 4.81
N ARG A 45 14.13 7.89 5.77
CA ARG A 45 12.67 7.90 5.89
C ARG A 45 12.09 9.32 6.00
N ASP A 46 12.75 10.21 6.75
CA ASP A 46 12.29 11.59 6.96
C ASP A 46 12.34 12.45 5.69
N LYS A 47 13.18 12.07 4.73
CA LYS A 47 13.35 12.77 3.44
C LYS A 47 12.43 12.24 2.34
N LEU A 48 11.66 11.18 2.61
CA LEU A 48 10.76 10.61 1.63
C LEU A 48 9.52 11.50 1.45
N SER A 49 9.15 11.74 0.20
CA SER A 49 7.88 12.39 -0.11
C SER A 49 6.72 11.55 0.38
N GLU A 50 5.69 12.20 0.91
CA GLU A 50 4.45 11.53 1.23
C GLU A 50 3.88 10.89 -0.05
N ARG A 51 3.41 9.65 0.08
CA ARG A 51 2.76 8.97 -1.04
C ARG A 51 1.53 9.80 -1.38
N ALA A 52 1.54 10.46 -2.54
CA ALA A 52 0.39 11.20 -3.02
C ALA A 52 -0.82 10.26 -3.02
N THR A 53 -1.71 10.44 -2.04
CA THR A 53 -2.98 9.75 -1.95
C THR A 53 -3.79 10.26 -3.13
N ARG A 54 -3.67 9.58 -4.27
CA ARG A 54 -4.51 9.84 -5.43
C ARG A 54 -5.93 9.64 -4.94
N GLY A 55 -6.65 10.75 -4.75
CA GLY A 55 -8.03 10.75 -4.31
C GLY A 55 -8.78 9.72 -5.11
N ARG A 56 -9.17 8.63 -4.46
CA ARG A 56 -10.27 7.82 -4.96
C ARG A 56 -11.49 8.66 -4.61
N PRO A 57 -12.19 9.32 -5.55
CA PRO A 57 -13.55 9.71 -5.26
C PRO A 57 -14.26 8.44 -4.79
N ARG A 58 -14.80 8.50 -3.58
CA ARG A 58 -15.72 7.48 -3.08
C ARG A 58 -16.83 7.48 -4.13
N ASN A 59 -16.92 6.42 -4.95
CA ASN A 59 -18.07 6.23 -5.83
C ASN A 59 -19.25 6.00 -4.88
N ALA A 60 -19.87 7.09 -4.46
CA ALA A 60 -21.17 7.08 -3.86
C ALA A 60 -22.16 6.90 -5.02
N GLU A 61 -22.93 5.82 -4.94
CA GLU A 61 -24.22 5.63 -5.59
C GLU A 61 -24.15 5.34 -7.11
N GLU A 62 -24.02 4.05 -7.42
CA GLU A 62 -24.68 3.50 -8.62
C GLU A 62 -26.16 3.32 -8.25
N PRO A 63 -27.12 3.96 -8.94
CA PRO A 63 -28.53 3.66 -8.73
C PRO A 63 -28.83 2.24 -9.24
N GLU A 64 -29.36 1.41 -8.34
CA GLU A 64 -30.06 0.17 -8.70
C GLU A 64 -31.32 0.52 -9.51
N ASP A 65 -31.59 -0.33 -10.51
CA ASP A 65 -32.71 -0.29 -11.48
C ASP A 65 -34.10 -0.06 -10.86
#